data_AF-A0A023F1E0-F1
#
_entry.id   AF-A0A023F1E0-F1
#
_cell.length_a   1.000
_cell.length_b   1.000
_cell.length_c   1.000
_cell.angle_alpha   90.00
_cell.angle_beta   90.00
_cell.angle_gamma   90.00
#
_symmetry.space_group_name_H-M   'P 1'
#
loop_
_entity.id
_entity.type
_entity.pdbx_description
1 polymer ?
#
loop_
_entity_poly.entity_id
_entity_poly.type
_entity_poly.pdbx_seq_one_letter_code
_entity_poly.pdbx_strand_id
1 'polypeptide(L)'
;MDDLYLFLLGAIIIHLSLLFFDILFKSCSHYPYLYFLNNTGLQILPLRINWFTTTFNRQIQKWGTKRPKLQLAWFSAGTWISIAIMPIAIYLVIHTIVVSMKNSFQEERGVLLVEPLVPGWNLPASDLGYYITTLLISSIAHEIGHAMAAVREDIHLAGFSTTLFFIIPLVVTHLDQFDSLPPIKQLRVLCAGVWHNIFLAIIAAIIATTLPWLFYPFFEFGTGVQVKSIKKGSSISGEGGLIEGDKITQINYCPVRGITSWQECLVQNLHESNVGFCIPDSFIKEHDESVPAKHVSETAIDCCGDTDGQDICFEYIGSETEPLPLPQHSCLHARSVVELSSGPCSKHGDCPPSLHCFKPSLENSTKLIRIYRAIGKTVIFLGSPVEVYHSVKTTDFISIYKYLPSSIPDAITKLCHFITIFSFGFAIVNIIPCFYFDGQYIIRAVTELVLIKKVPIASVRHAVSLCITIFGSAMLIIYLVVMIFTVT
;
A
#
# COMPACT_ATOMS: atom_id res chain seq x y z
N MET A 1 -13.46 9.63 -5.52
CA MET A 1 -13.95 10.34 -4.33
C MET A 1 -15.34 9.84 -3.95
N ASP A 2 -16.23 9.63 -4.91
CA ASP A 2 -17.62 9.23 -4.70
C ASP A 2 -17.80 7.96 -3.85
N ASP A 3 -17.02 6.91 -4.10
CA ASP A 3 -17.13 5.64 -3.33
C ASP A 3 -16.79 5.79 -1.85
N LEU A 4 -15.80 6.64 -1.52
CA LEU A 4 -15.41 6.88 -0.13
C LEU A 4 -16.47 7.70 0.59
N TYR A 5 -16.99 8.76 -0.03
CA TYR A 5 -18.08 9.55 0.54
C TYR A 5 -19.33 8.69 0.76
N LEU A 6 -19.67 7.83 -0.19
CA LEU A 6 -20.78 6.89 -0.05
C LEU A 6 -20.56 5.92 1.12
N PHE A 7 -19.35 5.38 1.26
CA PHE A 7 -19.00 4.51 2.39
C PHE A 7 -19.12 5.23 3.74
N LEU A 8 -18.56 6.44 3.85
CA LEU A 8 -18.59 7.24 5.09
C LEU A 8 -20.01 7.67 5.45
N LEU A 9 -20.81 8.10 4.46
CA LEU A 9 -22.22 8.42 4.65
C LEU A 9 -23.02 7.19 5.10
N GLY A 10 -22.76 6.04 4.48
CA GLY A 10 -23.34 4.76 4.89
C GLY A 10 -23.01 4.42 6.35
N ALA A 11 -21.75 4.61 6.77
CA ALA A 11 -21.34 4.42 8.16
C ALA A 11 -22.07 5.36 9.12
N ILE A 12 -22.22 6.65 8.77
CA ILE A 12 -23.00 7.62 9.57
C ILE A 12 -24.45 7.16 9.72
N ILE A 13 -25.10 6.78 8.61
CA ILE A 13 -26.50 6.32 8.62
C ILE A 13 -26.65 5.08 9.51
N ILE A 14 -25.72 4.13 9.45
CA ILE A 14 -25.72 2.94 10.31
C ILE A 14 -25.63 3.35 11.79
N HIS A 15 -24.68 4.21 12.16
CA HIS A 15 -24.53 4.67 13.55
C HIS A 15 -25.75 5.41 14.06
N LEU A 16 -26.32 6.31 13.25
CA LEU A 16 -27.54 7.05 13.61
C LEU A 16 -28.75 6.12 13.73
N SER A 17 -28.88 5.13 12.84
CA SER A 17 -29.96 4.14 12.90
C SER A 17 -29.85 3.30 14.17
N LEU A 18 -28.66 2.78 14.48
CA LEU A 18 -28.42 2.00 15.68
C LEU A 18 -28.70 2.81 16.95
N LEU A 19 -28.26 4.07 17.00
CA LEU A 19 -28.53 4.98 18.12
C LEU A 19 -30.01 5.27 18.28
N PHE A 20 -30.72 5.52 17.17
CA PHE A 20 -32.17 5.76 17.18
C PHE A 20 -32.92 4.56 17.76
N PHE A 21 -32.63 3.34 17.29
CA PHE A 21 -33.28 2.13 17.79
C PHE A 21 -32.89 1.82 19.25
N ASP A 22 -31.63 2.05 19.64
CA ASP A 22 -31.19 1.89 21.04
C ASP A 22 -31.97 2.81 22.00
N ILE A 23 -32.09 4.09 21.65
CA ILE A 23 -32.86 5.07 22.44
C ILE A 23 -34.34 4.68 22.48
N LEU A 24 -34.92 4.31 21.34
CA LEU A 24 -36.32 3.92 21.23
C LEU A 24 -36.63 2.71 22.13
N PHE A 25 -35.85 1.63 22.01
CA PHE A 25 -36.08 0.40 22.78
C PHE A 25 -35.81 0.57 24.28
N LYS A 26 -34.81 1.37 24.67
CA LYS A 26 -34.58 1.73 26.08
C LYS A 26 -35.73 2.57 26.64
N SER A 27 -36.20 3.56 25.89
CA SER A 27 -37.31 4.44 26.31
C SER A 27 -38.63 3.66 26.46
N CYS A 28 -38.89 2.72 25.55
CA CYS A 28 -40.05 1.84 25.63
C CYS A 28 -39.89 0.69 26.64
N SER A 29 -38.78 0.62 27.40
CA SER A 29 -38.46 -0.47 28.34
C SER A 29 -38.62 -1.85 27.70
N HIS A 30 -38.16 -2.01 26.46
CA HIS A 30 -38.31 -3.26 25.73
C HIS A 30 -37.41 -4.34 26.34
N TYR A 31 -37.99 -5.15 27.21
CA TYR A 31 -37.28 -6.11 28.06
C TYR A 31 -36.37 -7.09 27.29
N PRO A 32 -36.79 -7.70 26.16
CA PRO A 32 -35.91 -8.59 25.38
C PRO A 32 -34.62 -7.91 24.91
N TYR A 33 -34.70 -6.63 24.53
CA TYR A 33 -33.54 -5.87 24.09
C TYR A 33 -32.61 -5.49 25.26
N LEU A 34 -33.16 -5.07 26.39
CA LEU A 34 -32.37 -4.79 27.59
C LEU A 34 -31.64 -6.06 28.09
N TYR A 35 -32.34 -7.19 28.09
CA TYR A 35 -31.75 -8.49 28.40
C TYR A 35 -30.65 -8.88 27.41
N PHE A 36 -30.88 -8.65 26.11
CA PHE A 36 -29.87 -8.85 25.07
C PHE A 36 -28.61 -8.00 25.29
N LEU A 37 -28.74 -6.69 25.53
CA LEU A 37 -27.60 -5.80 25.78
C LEU A 37 -26.80 -6.24 27.01
N ASN A 38 -27.48 -6.60 28.10
CA ASN A 38 -26.83 -7.04 29.34
C ASN A 38 -26.08 -8.38 29.16
N ASN A 39 -26.65 -9.32 28.40
CA ASN A 39 -26.01 -10.63 28.16
C ASN A 39 -24.88 -10.58 27.13
N THR A 40 -24.99 -9.70 26.13
CA THR A 40 -23.97 -9.56 25.08
C THR A 40 -22.84 -8.60 25.47
N GLY A 41 -23.05 -7.74 26.47
CA GLY A 41 -22.11 -6.70 26.87
C GLY A 41 -22.03 -5.55 25.87
N LEU A 42 -23.02 -5.41 24.99
CA LEU A 42 -23.04 -4.40 23.94
C LEU A 42 -23.62 -3.09 24.47
N GLN A 43 -22.98 -1.97 24.14
CA GLN A 43 -23.44 -0.63 24.48
C GLN A 43 -23.34 0.26 23.25
N ILE A 44 -24.47 0.85 22.86
CA ILE A 44 -24.54 1.80 21.76
C ILE A 44 -24.49 3.22 22.34
N LEU A 45 -23.56 4.01 21.83
CA LEU A 45 -23.30 5.40 22.20
C LEU A 45 -23.24 6.24 20.90
N PRO A 46 -23.34 7.57 20.99
CA PRO A 46 -23.20 8.43 19.82
C PRO A 46 -21.89 8.16 19.08
N LEU A 47 -22.00 7.74 17.80
CA LEU A 47 -20.89 7.37 16.91
C LEU A 47 -19.95 6.28 17.45
N ARG A 48 -20.40 5.47 18.42
CA ARG A 48 -19.56 4.51 19.11
C ARG A 48 -20.34 3.27 19.51
N ILE A 49 -19.81 2.11 19.17
CA ILE A 49 -20.36 0.82 19.60
C ILE A 49 -19.32 0.13 20.46
N ASN A 50 -19.61 -0.09 21.73
CA ASN A 50 -18.74 -0.83 22.64
C ASN A 50 -19.27 -2.25 22.79
N TRP A 51 -18.37 -3.21 22.84
CA TRP A 51 -18.67 -4.60 23.11
C TRP A 51 -17.70 -5.13 24.16
N PHE A 52 -18.21 -5.42 25.36
CA PHE A 52 -17.45 -5.99 26.45
C PHE A 52 -17.55 -7.51 26.45
N THR A 53 -16.42 -8.19 26.60
CA THR A 53 -16.36 -9.66 26.66
C THR A 53 -15.31 -10.16 27.64
N THR A 54 -15.64 -11.27 28.31
CA THR A 54 -14.75 -12.03 29.21
C THR A 54 -14.36 -13.38 28.61
N THR A 55 -14.83 -13.71 27.41
CA THR A 55 -14.68 -15.04 26.79
C THR A 55 -13.23 -15.47 26.65
N PHE A 56 -12.33 -14.53 26.39
CA PHE A 56 -10.90 -14.79 26.19
C PHE A 56 -10.10 -14.89 27.49
N ASN A 57 -10.66 -14.48 28.64
CA ASN A 57 -9.92 -14.36 29.90
C ASN A 57 -9.26 -15.70 30.30
N ARG A 58 -10.01 -16.81 30.20
CA ARG A 58 -9.48 -18.15 30.53
C ARG A 58 -8.29 -18.53 29.65
N GLN A 59 -8.33 -18.17 28.36
CA GLN A 59 -7.25 -18.49 27.43
C GLN A 59 -6.01 -17.63 27.71
N ILE A 60 -6.21 -16.34 27.94
CA ILE A 60 -5.12 -15.42 28.31
C ILE A 60 -4.50 -15.83 29.65
N GLN A 61 -5.28 -16.25 30.64
CA GLN A 61 -4.76 -16.78 31.91
C GLN A 61 -3.90 -18.02 31.71
N LYS A 62 -4.33 -18.96 30.85
CA LYS A 62 -3.51 -20.13 30.49
C LYS A 62 -2.22 -19.75 29.79
N TRP A 63 -2.27 -18.77 28.89
CA TRP A 63 -1.09 -18.29 28.19
C TRP A 63 -0.14 -17.54 29.13
N GLY A 64 -0.63 -16.61 29.95
CA GLY A 64 0.15 -15.80 30.89
C GLY A 64 0.72 -16.54 32.10
N THR A 65 0.31 -17.79 32.32
CA THR A 65 0.93 -18.68 33.33
C THR A 65 1.91 -19.69 32.72
N LYS A 66 1.97 -19.80 31.39
CA LYS A 66 2.83 -20.74 30.68
C LYS A 66 4.29 -20.26 30.66
N ARG A 67 5.21 -21.08 31.18
CA ARG A 67 6.67 -20.80 31.23
C ARG A 67 6.98 -19.42 31.84
N PRO A 68 6.73 -19.22 33.15
CA PRO A 68 6.79 -17.91 33.79
C PRO A 68 8.17 -17.22 33.71
N LYS A 69 9.27 -18.00 33.75
CA LYS A 69 10.63 -17.44 33.61
C LYS A 69 10.88 -16.80 32.25
N LEU A 70 10.43 -17.47 31.18
CA LEU A 70 10.59 -16.97 29.81
C LEU A 70 9.75 -15.70 29.59
N GLN A 71 8.52 -15.69 30.09
CA GLN A 71 7.63 -14.53 30.00
C GLN A 71 8.15 -13.34 30.79
N LEU A 72 8.64 -13.57 32.01
CA LEU A 72 9.24 -12.51 32.80
C LEU A 72 10.45 -11.90 32.07
N ALA A 73 11.31 -12.74 31.46
CA ALA A 73 12.41 -12.25 30.64
C ALA A 73 11.92 -11.47 29.40
N TRP A 74 10.90 -11.98 28.71
CA TRP A 74 10.26 -11.33 27.56
C TRP A 74 9.72 -9.94 27.88
N PHE A 75 8.90 -9.80 28.93
CA PHE A 75 8.33 -8.52 29.33
C PHE A 75 9.38 -7.58 29.93
N SER A 76 10.39 -8.11 30.64
CA SER A 76 11.50 -7.29 31.14
C SER A 76 12.35 -6.72 30.00
N ALA A 77 12.64 -7.52 28.97
CA ALA A 77 13.32 -7.04 27.76
C ALA A 77 12.47 -5.97 27.05
N GLY A 78 11.17 -6.24 26.87
CA GLY A 78 10.23 -5.28 26.29
C GLY A 78 10.15 -3.96 27.07
N THR A 79 10.27 -4.01 28.40
CA THR A 79 10.31 -2.81 29.26
C THR A 79 11.52 -1.93 28.94
N TRP A 80 12.72 -2.52 28.91
CA TRP A 80 13.95 -1.78 28.60
C TRP A 80 13.95 -1.22 27.18
N ILE A 81 13.50 -2.01 26.20
CA ILE A 81 13.41 -1.59 24.80
C ILE A 81 12.40 -0.44 24.65
N SER A 82 11.22 -0.53 25.25
CA SER A 82 10.19 0.51 25.16
C SER A 82 10.65 1.82 25.81
N ILE A 83 11.32 1.75 26.97
CA ILE A 83 11.90 2.93 27.63
C ILE A 83 13.00 3.56 26.74
N ALA A 84 13.83 2.76 26.06
CA ALA A 84 14.84 3.27 25.14
C ALA A 84 14.23 3.89 23.87
N ILE A 85 13.09 3.38 23.40
CA ILE A 85 12.37 3.93 22.24
C ILE A 85 11.68 5.25 22.57
N MET A 86 11.21 5.46 23.81
CA MET A 86 10.52 6.70 24.20
C MET A 86 11.26 8.00 23.77
N PRO A 87 12.54 8.23 24.11
CA PRO A 87 13.25 9.43 23.68
C PRO A 87 13.44 9.48 22.16
N ILE A 88 13.60 8.33 21.50
CA ILE A 88 13.70 8.23 20.02
C ILE A 88 12.37 8.66 19.38
N ALA A 89 11.24 8.19 19.91
CA ALA A 89 9.90 8.57 19.44
C ALA A 89 9.65 10.08 19.58
N ILE A 90 9.99 10.66 20.73
CA ILE A 90 9.90 12.11 20.96
C ILE A 90 10.80 12.86 19.97
N TYR A 91 12.05 12.43 19.80
CA TYR A 91 12.97 13.03 18.84
C TYR A 91 12.44 12.95 17.41
N LEU A 92 11.93 11.80 16.97
CA LEU A 92 11.38 11.61 15.63
C LEU A 92 10.19 12.54 15.37
N VAL A 93 9.28 12.70 16.33
CA VAL A 93 8.14 13.62 16.18
C VAL A 93 8.60 15.07 16.12
N ILE A 94 9.52 15.49 16.99
CA ILE A 94 10.09 16.86 16.96
C ILE A 94 10.84 17.11 15.65
N HIS A 95 11.68 16.17 15.22
CA HIS A 95 12.40 16.24 13.96
C HIS A 95 11.44 16.37 12.78
N THR A 96 10.37 15.58 12.78
CA THR A 96 9.34 15.62 11.74
C THR A 96 8.62 16.99 11.74
N ILE A 97 8.23 17.52 12.90
CA ILE A 97 7.65 18.87 13.00
C ILE A 97 8.60 19.91 12.39
N VAL A 98 9.87 19.91 12.80
CA VAL A 98 10.86 20.92 12.35
C VAL A 98 11.12 20.80 10.85
N VAL A 99 11.27 19.58 10.32
CA VAL A 99 11.48 19.36 8.89
C VAL A 99 10.25 19.75 8.10
N SER A 100 9.04 19.37 8.49
CA SER A 100 7.81 19.76 7.79
C SER A 100 7.59 21.28 7.78
N MET A 101 7.91 21.97 8.88
CA MET A 101 7.86 23.43 8.94
C MET A 101 8.93 24.10 8.05
N LYS A 102 10.12 23.49 7.91
CA LYS A 102 11.18 24.00 7.01
C LYS A 102 10.89 23.70 5.54
N ASN A 103 10.45 22.48 5.23
CA ASN A 103 10.19 21.99 3.88
C ASN A 103 8.92 22.58 3.26
N SER A 104 8.09 23.28 4.05
CA SER A 104 7.11 24.23 3.52
C SER A 104 7.74 25.30 2.60
N PHE A 105 9.08 25.44 2.61
CA PHE A 105 9.84 26.33 1.74
C PHE A 105 10.70 25.65 0.66
N GLN A 106 10.89 24.31 0.66
CA GLN A 106 11.72 23.61 -0.35
C GLN A 106 11.38 22.10 -0.46
N GLU A 107 11.13 21.63 -1.69
CA GLU A 107 10.88 20.21 -2.03
C GLU A 107 12.18 19.39 -2.00
N GLU A 108 12.48 18.71 -0.88
CA GLU A 108 13.42 17.57 -0.89
C GLU A 108 12.76 16.30 -0.34
N ARG A 109 12.66 15.29 -1.22
CA ARG A 109 12.12 13.95 -0.94
C ARG A 109 13.26 13.02 -0.53
N GLY A 110 13.35 12.71 0.77
CA GLY A 110 14.33 11.76 1.28
C GLY A 110 14.40 11.61 2.81
N VAL A 111 13.52 12.29 3.56
CA VAL A 111 13.55 12.28 5.02
C VAL A 111 12.55 11.25 5.56
N LEU A 112 12.93 10.49 6.60
CA LEU A 112 12.03 9.63 7.37
C LEU A 112 11.00 10.51 8.11
N LEU A 113 9.90 10.83 7.44
CA LEU A 113 8.77 11.55 8.01
C LEU A 113 7.77 10.53 8.56
N VAL A 114 7.34 10.71 9.80
CA VAL A 114 6.15 10.03 10.30
C VAL A 114 4.98 10.83 9.74
N GLU A 115 4.27 10.31 8.75
CA GLU A 115 3.04 10.93 8.24
C GLU A 115 1.82 10.18 8.79
N PRO A 116 0.81 10.88 9.31
CA PRO A 116 -0.42 10.23 9.74
C PRO A 116 -1.16 9.75 8.49
N LEU A 117 -1.38 8.44 8.35
CA LEU A 117 -2.18 7.90 7.25
C LEU A 117 -3.66 8.11 7.53
N VAL A 118 -4.28 9.00 6.75
CA VAL A 118 -5.69 9.38 6.81
C VAL A 118 -6.39 8.83 5.56
N PRO A 119 -7.39 7.95 5.72
CA PRO A 119 -8.18 7.44 4.60
C PRO A 119 -8.78 8.55 3.73
N GLY A 120 -8.55 8.47 2.42
CA GLY A 120 -9.04 9.44 1.44
C GLY A 120 -8.18 10.67 1.24
N TRP A 121 -7.17 10.90 2.10
CA TRP A 121 -6.22 12.00 1.95
C TRP A 121 -4.91 11.50 1.36
N ASN A 122 -4.17 10.68 2.12
CA ASN A 122 -2.91 10.05 1.68
C ASN A 122 -3.00 8.51 1.60
N LEU A 123 -4.18 7.95 1.86
CA LEU A 123 -4.47 6.52 1.69
C LEU A 123 -5.63 6.32 0.70
N PRO A 124 -5.42 5.60 -0.41
CA PRO A 124 -6.48 5.30 -1.39
C PRO A 124 -7.66 4.58 -0.74
N ALA A 125 -8.89 4.92 -1.17
CA ALA A 125 -10.11 4.30 -0.65
C ALA A 125 -10.18 2.77 -0.85
N SER A 126 -9.51 2.25 -1.88
CA SER A 126 -9.38 0.80 -2.12
C SER A 126 -8.65 0.07 -0.99
N ASP A 127 -7.89 0.80 -0.18
CA ASP A 127 -7.01 0.25 0.84
C ASP A 127 -7.61 0.36 2.25
N LEU A 128 -8.80 0.96 2.35
CA LEU A 128 -9.50 1.17 3.61
C LEU A 128 -9.78 -0.16 4.35
N GLY A 129 -10.09 -1.23 3.62
CA GLY A 129 -10.29 -2.56 4.21
C GLY A 129 -9.04 -3.11 4.88
N TYR A 130 -7.87 -2.92 4.26
CA TYR A 130 -6.58 -3.29 4.85
C TYR A 130 -6.29 -2.45 6.09
N TYR A 131 -6.51 -1.14 6.01
CA TYR A 131 -6.34 -0.23 7.14
C TYR A 131 -7.17 -0.62 8.36
N ILE A 132 -8.48 -0.79 8.20
CA ILE A 132 -9.39 -1.15 9.30
C ILE A 132 -9.01 -2.51 9.90
N THR A 133 -8.71 -3.49 9.05
CA THR A 133 -8.30 -4.85 9.49
C THR A 133 -6.99 -4.81 10.26
N THR A 134 -6.01 -4.05 9.77
CA THR A 134 -4.73 -3.89 10.44
C THR A 134 -4.86 -3.19 11.78
N LEU A 135 -5.65 -2.11 11.89
CA LEU A 135 -5.90 -1.44 13.16
C LEU A 135 -6.49 -2.38 14.21
N LEU A 136 -7.47 -3.21 13.79
CA LEU A 136 -8.05 -4.22 14.66
C LEU A 136 -6.99 -5.23 15.14
N ILE A 137 -6.19 -5.78 14.23
CA ILE A 137 -5.13 -6.75 14.55
C ILE A 137 -4.08 -6.13 15.50
N SER A 138 -3.60 -4.93 15.20
CA SER A 138 -2.61 -4.22 16.01
C SER A 138 -3.16 -3.84 17.38
N SER A 139 -4.41 -3.41 17.48
CA SER A 139 -5.03 -3.12 18.78
C SER A 139 -5.24 -4.38 19.61
N ILE A 140 -5.70 -5.48 19.00
CA ILE A 140 -5.81 -6.78 19.69
C ILE A 140 -4.44 -7.23 20.22
N ALA A 141 -3.38 -7.17 19.39
CA ALA A 141 -2.05 -7.62 19.79
C ALA A 141 -1.49 -6.78 20.94
N HIS A 142 -1.70 -5.47 20.91
CA HIS A 142 -1.31 -4.53 21.96
C HIS A 142 -1.97 -4.88 23.30
N GLU A 143 -3.29 -5.01 23.30
CA GLU A 143 -4.08 -5.34 24.49
C GLU A 143 -3.79 -6.74 25.03
N ILE A 144 -3.57 -7.72 24.16
CA ILE A 144 -3.08 -9.04 24.59
C ILE A 144 -1.74 -8.92 25.32
N GLY A 145 -0.86 -8.01 24.87
CA GLY A 145 0.40 -7.71 25.56
C GLY A 145 0.17 -7.27 27.01
N HIS A 146 -0.68 -6.26 27.24
CA HIS A 146 -1.04 -5.80 28.58
C HIS A 146 -1.65 -6.93 29.42
N ALA A 147 -2.65 -7.63 28.86
CA ALA A 147 -3.36 -8.67 29.58
C ALA A 147 -2.45 -9.84 29.99
N MET A 148 -1.56 -10.29 29.09
CA MET A 148 -0.60 -11.36 29.40
C MET A 148 0.43 -10.93 30.45
N ALA A 149 0.92 -9.68 30.39
CA ALA A 149 1.84 -9.14 31.37
C ALA A 149 1.17 -8.96 32.75
N ALA A 150 -0.09 -8.49 32.75
CA ALA A 150 -0.89 -8.31 33.95
C ALA A 150 -1.12 -9.65 34.68
N VAL A 151 -1.52 -10.70 33.94
CA VAL A 151 -1.63 -12.05 34.49
C VAL A 151 -0.29 -12.54 35.06
N ARG A 152 0.84 -12.23 34.41
CA ARG A 152 2.17 -12.63 34.89
C ARG A 152 2.60 -11.88 36.16
N GLU A 153 2.11 -10.67 36.38
CA GLU A 153 2.31 -9.91 37.61
C GLU A 153 1.25 -10.19 38.69
N ASP A 154 0.45 -11.25 38.47
CA ASP A 154 -0.62 -11.76 39.34
C ASP A 154 -1.80 -10.78 39.53
N ILE A 155 -2.10 -9.99 38.48
CA ILE A 155 -3.28 -9.10 38.43
C ILE A 155 -4.49 -9.84 37.84
N HIS A 156 -5.68 -9.58 38.39
CA HIS A 156 -6.93 -10.07 37.83
C HIS A 156 -7.32 -9.31 36.55
N LEU A 157 -7.57 -10.07 35.48
CA LEU A 157 -8.09 -9.57 34.21
C LEU A 157 -9.62 -9.56 34.25
N ALA A 158 -10.23 -8.37 34.30
CA ALA A 158 -11.68 -8.23 34.29
C ALA A 158 -12.28 -8.57 32.93
N GLY A 159 -11.67 -8.11 31.83
CA GLY A 159 -12.11 -8.43 30.47
C GLY A 159 -11.54 -7.51 29.41
N PHE A 160 -12.08 -7.62 28.19
CA PHE A 160 -11.76 -6.78 27.05
C PHE A 160 -12.99 -6.01 26.59
N SER A 161 -12.80 -4.77 26.16
CA SER A 161 -13.82 -3.97 25.47
C SER A 161 -13.36 -3.66 24.06
N THR A 162 -14.08 -4.12 23.06
CA THR A 162 -13.90 -3.71 21.66
C THR A 162 -14.84 -2.55 21.35
N THR A 163 -14.26 -1.42 21.00
CA THR A 163 -14.96 -0.18 20.67
C THR A 163 -14.78 0.12 19.19
N LEU A 164 -15.88 0.17 18.44
CA LEU A 164 -15.91 0.71 17.09
C LEU A 164 -16.27 2.20 17.17
N PHE A 165 -15.26 3.06 17.11
CA PHE A 165 -15.44 4.51 17.03
C PHE A 165 -15.56 4.92 15.58
N PHE A 166 -16.76 5.30 15.15
CA PHE A 166 -17.10 5.50 13.74
C PHE A 166 -16.72 4.27 12.87
N ILE A 167 -15.60 4.29 12.16
CA ILE A 167 -15.08 3.15 11.37
C ILE A 167 -13.81 2.52 11.95
N ILE A 168 -13.29 3.09 13.03
CA ILE A 168 -12.00 2.74 13.63
C ILE A 168 -12.25 1.73 14.76
N PRO A 169 -11.80 0.48 14.61
CA PRO A 169 -11.89 -0.51 15.68
C PRO A 169 -10.72 -0.33 16.65
N LEU A 170 -11.04 -0.28 17.94
CA LEU A 170 -10.08 -0.25 19.04
C LEU A 170 -10.48 -1.30 20.07
N VAL A 171 -9.50 -1.88 20.73
CA VAL A 171 -9.66 -2.82 21.84
C VAL A 171 -9.01 -2.19 23.06
N VAL A 172 -9.61 -2.38 24.22
CA VAL A 172 -9.09 -1.92 25.51
C VAL A 172 -9.19 -3.06 26.51
N THR A 173 -8.16 -3.22 27.34
CA THR A 173 -8.17 -4.14 28.48
C THR A 173 -8.63 -3.47 29.76
N HIS A 174 -9.43 -4.20 30.53
CA HIS A 174 -9.84 -3.79 31.87
C HIS A 174 -9.11 -4.65 32.91
N LEU A 175 -8.27 -4.00 33.71
CA LEU A 175 -7.45 -4.61 34.74
C LEU A 175 -7.88 -4.11 36.11
N ASP A 176 -8.11 -5.02 37.05
CA ASP A 176 -8.48 -4.65 38.41
C ASP A 176 -7.23 -4.31 39.23
N GLN A 177 -7.33 -3.31 40.12
CA GLN A 177 -6.28 -2.96 41.09
C GLN A 177 -4.91 -2.59 40.49
N PHE A 178 -4.83 -2.23 39.22
CA PHE A 178 -3.58 -1.88 38.53
C PHE A 178 -2.78 -0.76 39.23
N ASP A 179 -3.47 0.27 39.72
CA ASP A 179 -2.84 1.42 40.39
C ASP A 179 -2.13 1.06 41.71
N SER A 180 -2.48 -0.09 42.32
CA SER A 180 -1.88 -0.55 43.58
C SER A 180 -0.53 -1.23 43.41
N LEU A 181 -0.12 -1.52 42.16
CA LEU A 181 1.12 -2.22 41.89
C LEU A 181 2.37 -1.36 42.15
N PRO A 182 3.49 -2.00 42.54
CA PRO A 182 4.80 -1.36 42.49
C PRO A 182 5.14 -0.83 41.09
N PRO A 183 5.80 0.33 40.96
CA PRO A 183 6.08 0.97 39.67
C PRO A 183 6.83 0.07 38.67
N ILE A 184 7.71 -0.82 39.13
CA ILE A 184 8.43 -1.77 38.26
C ILE A 184 7.48 -2.78 37.59
N LYS A 185 6.44 -3.22 38.32
CA LYS A 185 5.45 -4.15 37.77
C LYS A 185 4.51 -3.41 36.82
N GLN A 186 4.11 -2.19 37.18
CA GLN A 186 3.33 -1.32 36.29
C GLN A 186 4.06 -1.10 34.96
N LEU A 187 5.36 -0.80 34.99
CA LEU A 187 6.16 -0.64 33.77
C LEU A 187 6.16 -1.88 32.88
N ARG A 188 6.28 -3.08 33.44
CA ARG A 188 6.23 -4.31 32.64
C ARG A 188 4.90 -4.49 31.95
N VAL A 189 3.79 -4.17 32.61
CA VAL A 189 2.45 -4.26 32.04
C VAL A 189 2.24 -3.19 30.97
N LEU A 190 2.57 -1.94 31.25
CA LEU A 190 2.39 -0.82 30.30
C LEU A 190 3.28 -0.97 29.06
N CYS A 191 4.56 -1.32 29.24
CA CYS A 191 5.46 -1.53 28.10
C CYS A 191 5.13 -2.80 27.30
N ALA A 192 4.30 -3.71 27.83
CA ALA A 192 3.99 -4.96 27.13
C ALA A 192 3.18 -4.73 25.86
N GLY A 193 2.23 -3.78 25.85
CA GLY A 193 1.45 -3.46 24.64
C GLY A 193 2.33 -2.91 23.52
N VAL A 194 3.17 -1.91 23.85
CA VAL A 194 4.17 -1.35 22.93
C VAL A 194 5.09 -2.44 22.38
N TRP A 195 5.59 -3.32 23.25
CA TRP A 195 6.48 -4.42 22.86
C TRP A 195 5.82 -5.44 21.92
N HIS A 196 4.56 -5.81 22.16
CA HIS A 196 3.85 -6.77 21.31
C HIS A 196 3.60 -6.20 19.91
N ASN A 197 3.35 -4.90 19.79
CA ASN A 197 3.18 -4.27 18.49
C ASN A 197 4.48 -4.13 17.70
N ILE A 198 5.61 -3.87 18.38
CA ILE A 198 6.94 -3.93 17.74
C ILE A 198 7.21 -5.34 17.22
N PHE A 199 6.93 -6.36 18.04
CA PHE A 199 7.15 -7.74 17.65
C PHE A 199 6.23 -8.19 16.50
N LEU A 200 4.96 -7.79 16.54
CA LEU A 200 4.01 -8.03 15.45
C LEU A 200 4.48 -7.39 14.14
N ALA A 201 5.00 -6.15 14.20
CA ALA A 201 5.55 -5.48 13.03
C ALA A 201 6.76 -6.23 12.45
N ILE A 202 7.67 -6.70 13.31
CA ILE A 202 8.84 -7.50 12.88
C ILE A 202 8.40 -8.82 12.24
N ILE A 203 7.45 -9.53 12.84
CA ILE A 203 6.91 -10.77 12.27
C ILE A 203 6.29 -10.50 10.90
N ALA A 204 5.45 -9.46 10.78
CA ALA A 204 4.82 -9.11 9.52
C ALA A 204 5.85 -8.72 8.43
N ALA A 205 6.92 -8.01 8.80
CA ALA A 205 8.01 -7.68 7.89
C ALA A 205 8.79 -8.93 7.42
N ILE A 206 9.05 -9.87 8.33
CA ILE A 206 9.69 -11.15 8.00
C ILE A 206 8.78 -11.96 7.07
N ILE A 207 7.48 -12.04 7.36
CA ILE A 207 6.51 -12.75 6.51
C ILE A 207 6.46 -12.11 5.12
N ALA A 208 6.39 -10.77 5.02
CA ALA A 208 6.36 -10.07 3.74
C ALA A 208 7.60 -10.35 2.88
N THR A 209 8.78 -10.35 3.50
CA THR A 209 10.06 -10.59 2.78
C THR A 209 10.29 -12.05 2.42
N THR A 210 9.77 -12.98 3.22
CA THR A 210 9.88 -14.43 2.97
C THR A 210 8.75 -14.99 2.11
N LEU A 211 7.69 -14.20 1.86
CA LEU A 211 6.50 -14.62 1.13
C LEU A 211 6.77 -15.19 -0.28
N PRO A 212 7.64 -14.57 -1.11
CA PRO A 212 7.95 -15.11 -2.43
C PRO A 212 8.51 -16.53 -2.38
N TRP A 213 9.36 -16.82 -1.39
CA TRP A 213 9.93 -18.14 -1.17
C TRP A 213 8.89 -19.16 -0.71
N LEU A 214 7.97 -18.74 0.17
CA LEU A 214 6.86 -19.58 0.62
C LEU A 214 5.90 -19.95 -0.53
N PHE A 215 5.71 -19.03 -1.47
CA PHE A 215 4.81 -19.19 -2.61
C PHE A 215 5.46 -19.79 -3.87
N TYR A 216 6.78 -19.98 -3.88
CA TYR A 216 7.52 -20.57 -5.01
C TYR A 216 6.94 -21.89 -5.55
N PRO A 217 6.42 -22.83 -4.73
CA PRO A 217 5.80 -24.06 -5.25
C PRO A 217 4.53 -23.83 -6.08
N PHE A 218 3.91 -22.65 -5.94
CA PHE A 218 2.59 -22.34 -6.51
C PHE A 218 2.64 -21.20 -7.55
N PHE A 219 3.70 -20.40 -7.55
CA PHE A 219 3.87 -19.22 -8.40
C PHE A 219 5.28 -19.16 -8.99
N GLU A 220 5.38 -18.76 -10.26
CA GLU A 220 6.65 -18.45 -10.90
C GLU A 220 7.05 -16.99 -10.64
N PHE A 221 8.36 -16.76 -10.49
CA PHE A 221 8.95 -15.44 -10.27
C PHE A 221 10.13 -15.21 -11.23
N GLY A 222 10.37 -13.95 -11.61
CA GLY A 222 11.57 -13.56 -12.35
C GLY A 222 11.59 -13.95 -13.83
N THR A 223 10.50 -14.50 -14.36
CA THR A 223 10.39 -14.96 -15.76
C THR A 223 9.44 -14.11 -16.60
N GLY A 224 8.87 -13.05 -16.03
CA GLY A 224 7.88 -12.20 -16.66
C GLY A 224 6.99 -11.49 -15.65
N VAL A 225 5.92 -10.86 -16.13
CA VAL A 225 4.83 -10.33 -15.29
C VAL A 225 3.50 -10.90 -15.75
N GLN A 226 2.56 -11.08 -14.83
CA GLN A 226 1.18 -11.48 -15.17
C GLN A 226 0.27 -10.25 -15.19
N VAL A 227 -0.57 -10.14 -16.23
CA VAL A 227 -1.62 -9.12 -16.30
C VAL A 227 -2.70 -9.44 -15.27
N LYS A 228 -2.85 -8.56 -14.28
CA LYS A 228 -3.81 -8.73 -13.18
C LYS A 228 -5.18 -8.17 -13.53
N SER A 229 -5.22 -6.97 -14.09
CA SER A 229 -6.46 -6.32 -14.50
C SER A 229 -6.19 -5.24 -15.53
N ILE A 230 -7.13 -5.02 -16.43
CA ILE A 230 -7.03 -3.98 -17.46
C ILE A 230 -8.18 -2.98 -17.28
N LYS A 231 -7.88 -1.68 -17.42
CA LYS A 231 -8.89 -0.63 -17.38
C LYS A 231 -9.89 -0.83 -18.52
N LYS A 232 -11.17 -0.98 -18.17
CA LYS A 232 -12.26 -1.16 -19.14
C LYS A 232 -12.35 0.06 -20.08
N GLY A 233 -12.45 -0.21 -21.39
CA GLY A 233 -12.55 0.83 -22.42
C GLY A 233 -11.24 1.52 -22.76
N SER A 234 -10.09 1.00 -22.29
CA SER A 234 -8.78 1.43 -22.79
C SER A 234 -8.50 0.86 -24.17
N SER A 235 -7.66 1.51 -24.98
CA SER A 235 -7.35 1.05 -26.33
C SER A 235 -6.60 -0.29 -26.37
N ILE A 236 -5.96 -0.66 -25.24
CA ILE A 236 -5.32 -1.97 -25.05
C ILE A 236 -6.30 -3.08 -24.64
N SER A 237 -7.53 -2.72 -24.25
CA SER A 237 -8.62 -3.64 -23.97
C SER A 237 -9.47 -3.83 -25.22
N GLY A 238 -9.45 -5.01 -25.83
CA GLY A 238 -10.16 -5.26 -27.09
C GLY A 238 -9.76 -6.55 -27.78
N GLU A 239 -10.33 -6.77 -28.95
CA GLU A 239 -10.00 -7.92 -29.79
C GLU A 239 -8.55 -7.81 -30.30
N GLY A 240 -7.72 -8.78 -29.95
CA GLY A 240 -6.27 -8.72 -30.21
C GLY A 240 -5.44 -7.94 -29.18
N GLY A 241 -6.08 -7.38 -28.15
CA GLY A 241 -5.43 -6.72 -27.02
C GLY A 241 -4.93 -7.70 -25.94
N LEU A 242 -4.57 -7.14 -24.78
CA LEU A 242 -4.16 -7.92 -23.62
C LEU A 242 -5.38 -8.53 -22.91
N ILE A 243 -5.17 -9.68 -22.28
CA ILE A 243 -6.20 -10.39 -21.50
C ILE A 243 -5.69 -10.58 -20.07
N GLU A 244 -6.60 -10.54 -19.09
CA GLU A 244 -6.27 -10.87 -17.70
C GLU A 244 -5.71 -12.30 -17.62
N GLY A 245 -4.57 -12.46 -16.94
CA GLY A 245 -3.83 -13.72 -16.84
C GLY A 245 -2.69 -13.86 -17.85
N ASP A 246 -2.59 -13.02 -18.88
CA ASP A 246 -1.49 -13.05 -19.85
C ASP A 246 -0.14 -12.87 -19.14
N LYS A 247 0.82 -13.76 -19.45
CA LYS A 247 2.22 -13.64 -19.00
C LYS A 247 3.02 -12.87 -20.03
N ILE A 248 3.52 -11.70 -19.66
CA ILE A 248 4.34 -10.85 -20.52
C ILE A 248 5.81 -11.10 -20.25
N THR A 249 6.58 -11.31 -21.31
CA THR A 249 8.01 -11.64 -21.25
C THR A 249 8.90 -10.58 -21.88
N GLN A 250 8.36 -9.73 -22.76
CA GLN A 250 9.15 -8.72 -23.48
C GLN A 250 8.26 -7.60 -24.02
N ILE A 251 8.78 -6.37 -24.04
CA ILE A 251 8.19 -5.21 -24.72
C ILE A 251 9.17 -4.71 -25.77
N ASN A 252 8.81 -4.75 -27.04
CA ASN A 252 9.70 -4.47 -28.17
C ASN A 252 10.99 -5.30 -28.05
N TYR A 253 12.12 -4.68 -27.73
CA TYR A 253 13.42 -5.35 -27.53
C TYR A 253 13.86 -5.38 -26.06
N CYS A 254 12.99 -4.93 -25.14
CA CYS A 254 13.26 -4.84 -23.72
C CYS A 254 12.69 -6.06 -22.98
N PRO A 255 13.53 -6.93 -22.39
CA PRO A 255 13.08 -8.14 -21.70
C PRO A 255 12.41 -7.79 -20.36
N VAL A 256 11.26 -8.41 -20.10
CA VAL A 256 10.49 -8.23 -18.87
C VAL A 256 10.65 -9.46 -17.99
N ARG A 257 11.21 -9.27 -16.79
CA ARG A 257 11.42 -10.31 -15.78
C ARG A 257 10.58 -10.13 -14.52
N GLY A 258 10.07 -8.92 -14.29
CA GLY A 258 9.23 -8.53 -13.16
C GLY A 258 8.64 -7.12 -13.31
N ILE A 259 7.89 -6.65 -12.33
CA ILE A 259 7.15 -5.37 -12.36
C ILE A 259 8.09 -4.19 -12.63
N THR A 260 9.26 -4.16 -11.99
CA THR A 260 10.24 -3.09 -12.19
C THR A 260 10.69 -3.03 -13.66
N SER A 261 11.09 -4.17 -14.24
CA SER A 261 11.48 -4.21 -15.66
C SER A 261 10.32 -3.87 -16.60
N TRP A 262 9.08 -4.27 -16.27
CA TRP A 262 7.90 -3.88 -17.04
C TRP A 262 7.74 -2.36 -17.08
N GLN A 263 7.87 -1.69 -15.94
CA GLN A 263 7.78 -0.24 -15.83
C GLN A 263 8.95 0.47 -16.53
N GLU A 264 10.17 0.00 -16.31
CA GLU A 264 11.38 0.53 -16.95
C GLU A 264 11.30 0.42 -18.48
N CYS A 265 10.87 -0.73 -19.01
CA CYS A 265 10.70 -0.92 -20.45
C CYS A 265 9.68 0.07 -21.04
N LEU A 266 8.56 0.33 -20.37
CA LEU A 266 7.55 1.30 -20.84
C LEU A 266 8.09 2.74 -20.84
N VAL A 267 8.80 3.13 -19.78
CA VAL A 267 9.43 4.46 -19.67
C VAL A 267 10.53 4.62 -20.71
N GLN A 268 11.34 3.58 -20.95
CA GLN A 268 12.36 3.59 -21.99
C GLN A 268 11.76 3.85 -23.38
N ASN A 269 10.66 3.15 -23.73
CA ASN A 269 9.96 3.35 -25.00
C ASN A 269 9.29 4.73 -25.14
N LEU A 270 9.08 5.46 -24.03
CA LEU A 270 8.57 6.83 -24.08
C LEU A 270 9.63 7.82 -24.59
N HIS A 271 10.88 7.62 -24.17
CA HIS A 271 11.99 8.52 -24.51
C HIS A 271 12.68 8.16 -25.82
N GLU A 272 12.63 6.89 -26.23
CA GLU A 272 13.23 6.45 -27.49
C GLU A 272 12.43 6.89 -28.71
N SER A 273 13.14 7.19 -29.80
CA SER A 273 12.55 7.46 -31.11
C SER A 273 11.90 6.21 -31.68
N ASN A 274 10.88 6.38 -32.53
CA ASN A 274 10.28 5.25 -33.24
C ASN A 274 11.35 4.53 -34.07
N VAL A 275 11.41 3.21 -33.93
CA VAL A 275 12.32 2.33 -34.68
C VAL A 275 11.63 1.85 -35.95
N GLY A 276 12.39 1.71 -37.02
CA GLY A 276 11.92 1.12 -38.27
C GLY A 276 12.05 -0.40 -38.30
N PHE A 277 11.52 -0.99 -39.35
CA PHE A 277 11.45 -2.42 -39.60
C PHE A 277 12.09 -2.75 -40.94
N CYS A 278 12.97 -3.76 -40.94
CA CYS A 278 13.52 -4.30 -42.18
C CYS A 278 12.52 -5.23 -42.86
N ILE A 279 12.01 -4.84 -44.03
CA ILE A 279 11.02 -5.58 -44.82
C ILE A 279 11.45 -5.74 -46.29
N PRO A 280 11.03 -6.81 -46.99
CA PRO A 280 11.41 -7.05 -48.38
C PRO A 280 10.66 -6.13 -49.35
N ASP A 281 11.28 -5.83 -50.49
CA ASP A 281 10.71 -4.96 -51.53
C ASP A 281 9.45 -5.57 -52.19
N SER A 282 9.39 -6.90 -52.29
CA SER A 282 8.25 -7.64 -52.84
C SER A 282 6.96 -7.40 -52.04
N PHE A 283 7.06 -7.39 -50.70
CA PHE A 283 5.92 -7.17 -49.83
C PHE A 283 5.32 -5.77 -50.01
N ILE A 284 6.18 -4.75 -50.11
CA ILE A 284 5.77 -3.36 -50.28
C ILE A 284 5.02 -3.18 -51.60
N LYS A 285 5.58 -3.70 -52.70
CA LYS A 285 4.96 -3.58 -54.04
C LYS A 285 3.59 -4.25 -54.13
N GLU A 286 3.32 -5.26 -53.32
CA GLU A 286 2.07 -6.01 -53.31
C GLU A 286 1.01 -5.42 -52.37
N HIS A 287 1.42 -4.77 -51.27
CA HIS A 287 0.51 -4.36 -50.18
C HIS A 287 0.43 -2.84 -49.95
N ASP A 288 1.15 -2.02 -50.72
CA ASP A 288 1.10 -0.57 -50.58
C ASP A 288 -0.21 0.00 -51.16
N GLU A 289 -1.05 0.54 -50.27
CA GLU A 289 -2.31 1.22 -50.61
C GLU A 289 -2.21 2.74 -50.40
N SER A 290 -1.02 3.32 -50.56
CA SER A 290 -0.77 4.73 -50.27
C SER A 290 -1.59 5.72 -51.13
N VAL A 291 -2.08 6.76 -50.46
CA VAL A 291 -2.69 7.96 -51.06
C VAL A 291 -1.73 9.14 -50.94
N PRO A 292 -1.97 10.28 -51.63
CA PRO A 292 -1.10 11.45 -51.55
C PRO A 292 -0.88 11.90 -50.10
N ALA A 293 0.39 11.92 -49.70
CA ALA A 293 0.82 12.23 -48.34
C ALA A 293 0.29 13.59 -47.84
N LYS A 294 -0.29 13.60 -46.64
CA LYS A 294 -0.77 14.78 -45.93
C LYS A 294 0.02 14.94 -44.64
N HIS A 295 0.44 16.17 -44.35
CA HIS A 295 1.11 16.47 -43.09
C HIS A 295 0.06 16.51 -41.97
N VAL A 296 0.25 15.65 -40.96
CA VAL A 296 -0.58 15.63 -39.74
C VAL A 296 0.07 16.53 -38.68
N SER A 297 1.40 16.50 -38.57
CA SER A 297 2.19 17.37 -37.71
C SER A 297 3.57 17.64 -38.31
N GLU A 298 4.42 18.42 -37.64
CA GLU A 298 5.83 18.63 -38.05
C GLU A 298 6.65 17.34 -38.14
N THR A 299 6.20 16.26 -37.49
CA THR A 299 6.95 14.99 -37.38
C THR A 299 6.20 13.79 -37.94
N ALA A 300 4.96 13.96 -38.40
CA ALA A 300 4.10 12.86 -38.84
C ALA A 300 3.39 13.21 -40.16
N ILE A 301 3.49 12.27 -41.11
CA ILE A 301 2.86 12.30 -42.42
C ILE A 301 1.90 11.12 -42.50
N ASP A 302 0.69 11.38 -42.94
CA ASP A 302 -0.31 10.36 -43.22
C ASP A 302 -0.41 10.10 -44.72
N CYS A 303 -0.34 8.82 -45.09
CA CYS A 303 -0.46 8.33 -46.45
C CYS A 303 -1.52 7.22 -46.60
N CYS A 304 -2.36 6.99 -45.60
CA CYS A 304 -3.37 5.92 -45.60
C CYS A 304 -4.80 6.43 -45.88
N GLY A 305 -5.12 7.70 -45.65
CA GLY A 305 -6.49 8.19 -45.78
C GLY A 305 -7.40 7.67 -44.66
N ASP A 306 -8.71 7.59 -44.90
CA ASP A 306 -9.67 7.03 -43.93
C ASP A 306 -9.71 5.50 -44.02
N THR A 307 -8.77 4.83 -43.35
CA THR A 307 -8.78 3.37 -43.15
C THR A 307 -9.33 2.99 -41.77
N ASP A 308 -9.68 1.72 -41.57
CA ASP A 308 -10.20 1.16 -40.30
C ASP A 308 -9.16 1.14 -39.14
N GLY A 309 -8.12 1.98 -39.19
CA GLY A 309 -7.12 2.17 -38.14
C GLY A 309 -6.09 1.05 -37.99
N GLN A 310 -6.08 0.07 -38.91
CA GLN A 310 -5.13 -1.05 -38.88
C GLN A 310 -3.90 -0.82 -39.78
N ASP A 311 -4.04 0.06 -40.76
CA ASP A 311 -2.98 0.42 -41.69
C ASP A 311 -2.35 1.73 -41.23
N ILE A 312 -1.02 1.78 -41.26
CA ILE A 312 -0.26 2.96 -40.83
C ILE A 312 0.73 3.35 -41.90
N CYS A 313 1.04 4.65 -41.94
CA CYS A 313 2.00 5.17 -42.89
C CYS A 313 3.44 4.87 -42.43
N PHE A 314 4.25 4.31 -43.33
CA PHE A 314 5.67 4.07 -43.13
C PHE A 314 6.50 4.91 -44.10
N GLU A 315 7.56 5.52 -43.59
CA GLU A 315 8.56 6.27 -44.33
C GLU A 315 9.76 5.37 -44.66
N TYR A 316 10.20 5.41 -45.91
CA TYR A 316 11.42 4.71 -46.35
C TYR A 316 12.69 5.46 -45.91
N ILE A 317 13.58 4.75 -45.22
CA ILE A 317 14.89 5.26 -44.81
C ILE A 317 15.96 4.75 -45.78
N GLY A 318 16.16 5.50 -46.87
CA GLY A 318 17.14 5.23 -47.92
C GLY A 318 18.43 6.05 -47.82
N SER A 319 19.41 5.75 -48.69
CA SER A 319 20.57 6.61 -48.93
C SER A 319 20.21 7.68 -49.98
N GLU A 320 20.57 8.94 -49.75
CA GLU A 320 20.32 10.08 -50.66
C GLU A 320 21.01 9.96 -52.03
N THR A 321 21.85 8.93 -52.22
CA THR A 321 22.80 8.81 -53.34
C THR A 321 22.31 7.94 -54.51
N GLU A 322 21.12 7.36 -54.46
CA GLU A 322 20.55 6.56 -55.57
C GLU A 322 19.10 6.97 -55.86
N PRO A 323 18.63 6.88 -57.12
CA PRO A 323 17.20 7.07 -57.41
C PRO A 323 16.39 6.09 -56.57
N LEU A 324 15.39 6.60 -55.83
CA LEU A 324 14.52 5.83 -54.94
C LEU A 324 13.97 4.60 -55.68
N PRO A 325 14.37 3.37 -55.32
CA PRO A 325 13.80 2.16 -55.94
C PRO A 325 12.37 1.88 -55.44
N LEU A 326 11.91 2.60 -54.42
CA LEU A 326 10.68 2.39 -53.67
C LEU A 326 10.00 3.73 -53.35
N PRO A 327 8.67 3.74 -53.16
CA PRO A 327 7.95 4.93 -52.71
C PRO A 327 8.49 5.44 -51.36
N GLN A 328 8.55 6.78 -51.22
CA GLN A 328 9.04 7.43 -50.00
C GLN A 328 8.14 7.14 -48.80
N HIS A 329 6.83 7.04 -49.02
CA HIS A 329 5.83 6.71 -48.02
C HIS A 329 4.93 5.60 -48.54
N SER A 330 4.67 4.59 -47.71
CA SER A 330 3.79 3.47 -48.05
C SER A 330 2.76 3.25 -46.95
N CYS A 331 1.51 3.01 -47.34
CA CYS A 331 0.45 2.64 -46.41
C CYS A 331 0.43 1.12 -46.28
N LEU A 332 0.78 0.60 -45.10
CA LEU A 332 0.92 -0.84 -44.88
C LEU A 332 0.22 -1.27 -43.61
N HIS A 333 -0.31 -2.49 -43.63
CA HIS A 333 -0.91 -3.12 -42.46
C HIS A 333 0.13 -3.34 -41.35
N ALA A 334 -0.07 -2.70 -40.19
CA ALA A 334 0.93 -2.66 -39.13
C ALA A 334 1.32 -4.05 -38.62
N ARG A 335 0.34 -4.96 -38.49
CA ARG A 335 0.58 -6.33 -38.01
C ARG A 335 1.43 -7.14 -39.00
N SER A 336 1.17 -7.01 -40.30
CA SER A 336 1.91 -7.73 -41.33
C SER A 336 3.37 -7.28 -41.38
N VAL A 337 3.62 -5.97 -41.26
CA VAL A 337 4.99 -5.41 -41.18
C VAL A 337 5.73 -5.94 -39.96
N VAL A 338 5.08 -5.93 -38.79
CA VAL A 338 5.68 -6.40 -37.53
C VAL A 338 6.00 -7.89 -37.56
N GLU A 339 5.11 -8.72 -38.10
CA GLU A 339 5.27 -10.18 -38.16
C GLU A 339 6.31 -10.60 -39.23
N LEU A 340 6.39 -9.87 -40.35
CA LEU A 340 7.34 -10.14 -41.43
C LEU A 340 8.75 -9.59 -41.16
N SER A 341 8.87 -8.58 -40.30
CA SER A 341 10.13 -7.87 -40.06
C SER A 341 11.24 -8.81 -39.58
N SER A 342 12.40 -8.71 -40.24
CA SER A 342 13.60 -9.48 -39.83
C SER A 342 14.39 -8.82 -38.69
N GLY A 343 14.12 -7.55 -38.36
CA GLY A 343 14.86 -6.81 -37.34
C GLY A 343 14.54 -5.31 -37.33
N PRO A 344 14.93 -4.61 -36.25
CA PRO A 344 14.82 -3.15 -36.19
C PRO A 344 15.84 -2.47 -37.08
N CYS A 345 15.52 -1.27 -37.53
CA CYS A 345 16.46 -0.40 -38.21
C CYS A 345 16.23 1.06 -37.80
N SER A 346 17.31 1.83 -37.77
CA SER A 346 17.27 3.29 -37.63
C SER A 346 17.91 3.98 -38.84
N LYS A 347 18.80 3.28 -39.54
CA LYS A 347 19.51 3.74 -40.73
C LYS A 347 19.44 2.69 -41.83
N HIS A 348 19.70 3.12 -43.06
CA HIS A 348 19.69 2.25 -44.24
C HIS A 348 20.58 1.00 -44.08
N GLY A 349 21.79 1.16 -43.53
CA GLY A 349 22.77 0.08 -43.37
C GLY A 349 22.46 -0.97 -42.28
N ASP A 350 21.39 -0.79 -41.51
CA ASP A 350 21.00 -1.74 -40.46
C ASP A 350 20.31 -2.99 -41.04
N CYS A 351 19.77 -2.90 -42.26
CA CYS A 351 19.08 -4.00 -42.92
C CYS A 351 20.01 -4.82 -43.84
N PRO A 352 19.84 -6.16 -43.90
CA PRO A 352 20.53 -7.02 -44.88
C PRO A 352 20.29 -6.59 -46.34
N PRO A 353 21.16 -6.98 -47.30
CA PRO A 353 21.18 -6.49 -48.69
C PRO A 353 19.98 -6.90 -49.60
N SER A 354 18.84 -7.28 -49.03
CA SER A 354 17.57 -7.55 -49.71
C SER A 354 16.35 -6.96 -48.97
N LEU A 355 16.61 -6.28 -47.86
CA LEU A 355 15.59 -5.72 -46.98
C LEU A 355 15.80 -4.21 -46.89
N HIS A 356 14.68 -3.52 -46.80
CA HIS A 356 14.61 -2.07 -46.77
C HIS A 356 14.07 -1.60 -45.43
N CYS A 357 14.63 -0.51 -44.92
CA CYS A 357 14.22 0.06 -43.64
C CYS A 357 12.99 0.94 -43.81
N PHE A 358 11.88 0.56 -43.20
CA PHE A 358 10.64 1.33 -43.17
C PHE A 358 10.31 1.75 -41.74
N LYS A 359 10.26 3.04 -41.50
CA LYS A 359 10.01 3.63 -40.18
C LYS A 359 8.57 4.14 -40.10
N PRO A 360 7.80 3.82 -39.03
CA PRO A 360 6.44 4.31 -38.93
C PRO A 360 6.44 5.84 -38.75
N SER A 361 5.66 6.54 -39.58
CA SER A 361 5.50 7.99 -39.53
C SER A 361 4.43 8.33 -38.49
N LEU A 362 4.89 8.53 -37.25
CA LEU A 362 4.03 8.76 -36.09
C LEU A 362 4.53 9.98 -35.31
N GLU A 363 3.62 10.67 -34.64
CA GLU A 363 3.97 11.74 -33.71
C GLU A 363 4.90 11.23 -32.62
N ASN A 364 5.76 12.09 -32.09
CA ASN A 364 6.74 11.70 -31.06
C ASN A 364 6.10 11.07 -29.80
N SER A 365 4.88 11.47 -29.46
CA SER A 365 4.08 10.95 -28.34
C SER A 365 3.48 9.57 -28.58
N THR A 366 3.31 9.18 -29.85
CA THR A 366 2.66 7.95 -30.30
C THR A 366 3.71 6.94 -30.73
N LYS A 367 3.68 5.77 -30.10
CA LYS A 367 4.65 4.69 -30.32
C LYS A 367 3.95 3.44 -30.81
N LEU A 368 4.64 2.69 -31.66
CA LEU A 368 4.25 1.33 -32.02
C LEU A 368 4.94 0.34 -31.08
N ILE A 369 4.19 -0.20 -30.12
CA ILE A 369 4.69 -1.07 -29.06
C ILE A 369 4.25 -2.51 -29.33
N ARG A 370 5.21 -3.45 -29.31
CA ARG A 370 4.96 -4.89 -29.38
C ARG A 370 5.09 -5.50 -27.99
N ILE A 371 4.03 -6.11 -27.51
CA ILE A 371 3.99 -6.76 -26.20
C ILE A 371 3.95 -8.27 -26.44
N TYR A 372 5.06 -8.95 -26.11
CA TYR A 372 5.20 -10.38 -26.29
C TYR A 372 4.63 -11.13 -25.09
N ARG A 373 3.75 -12.06 -25.41
CA ARG A 373 3.14 -12.98 -24.45
C ARG A 373 3.88 -14.31 -24.48
N ALA A 374 3.97 -14.98 -23.33
CA ALA A 374 4.49 -16.33 -23.26
C ALA A 374 3.59 -17.32 -24.03
N ILE A 375 2.28 -17.06 -24.07
CA ILE A 375 1.29 -17.87 -24.77
C ILE A 375 0.38 -16.92 -25.56
N GLY A 376 0.21 -17.17 -26.86
CA GLY A 376 -0.65 -16.38 -27.75
C GLY A 376 0.12 -15.50 -28.72
N LYS A 377 -0.60 -14.77 -29.58
CA LYS A 377 -0.01 -13.84 -30.57
C LYS A 377 0.56 -12.60 -29.88
N THR A 378 1.55 -11.94 -30.48
CA THR A 378 2.06 -10.65 -29.99
C THR A 378 0.95 -9.60 -30.03
N VAL A 379 0.81 -8.82 -28.95
CA VAL A 379 -0.11 -7.69 -28.92
C VAL A 379 0.60 -6.47 -29.50
N ILE A 380 -0.01 -5.84 -30.48
CA ILE A 380 0.50 -4.62 -31.10
C ILE A 380 -0.35 -3.47 -30.57
N PHE A 381 0.30 -2.47 -30.01
CA PHE A 381 -0.32 -1.30 -29.44
C PHE A 381 0.18 -0.06 -30.14
N LEU A 382 -0.73 0.77 -30.64
CA LEU A 382 -0.44 2.06 -31.25
C LEU A 382 -0.97 3.17 -30.34
N GLY A 383 -0.08 3.89 -29.68
CA GLY A 383 -0.47 4.93 -28.72
C GLY A 383 0.67 5.35 -27.83
N SER A 384 0.37 6.12 -26.79
CA SER A 384 1.39 6.51 -25.81
C SER A 384 1.70 5.35 -24.84
N PRO A 385 2.99 5.02 -24.58
CA PRO A 385 3.36 4.05 -23.55
C PRO A 385 2.76 4.36 -22.16
N VAL A 386 2.47 5.64 -21.89
CA VAL A 386 1.83 6.10 -20.65
C VAL A 386 0.42 5.52 -20.49
N GLU A 387 -0.32 5.33 -21.58
CA GLU A 387 -1.64 4.71 -21.52
C GLU A 387 -1.55 3.26 -21.06
N VAL A 388 -0.58 2.49 -21.57
CA VAL A 388 -0.34 1.10 -21.15
C VAL A 388 0.06 1.06 -19.68
N TYR A 389 0.94 1.97 -19.26
CA TYR A 389 1.40 2.08 -17.87
C TYR A 389 0.24 2.27 -16.88
N HIS A 390 -0.75 3.11 -17.22
CA HIS A 390 -1.89 3.37 -16.33
C HIS A 390 -3.07 2.40 -16.52
N SER A 391 -3.20 1.79 -17.69
CA SER A 391 -4.34 0.93 -18.03
C SER A 391 -4.12 -0.53 -17.65
N VAL A 392 -2.87 -1.00 -17.59
CA VAL A 392 -2.54 -2.40 -17.31
C VAL A 392 -1.94 -2.52 -15.92
N LYS A 393 -2.64 -3.19 -15.00
CA LYS A 393 -2.08 -3.58 -13.71
C LYS A 393 -1.44 -4.95 -13.83
N THR A 394 -0.21 -5.07 -13.36
CA THR A 394 0.59 -6.31 -13.41
C THR A 394 0.96 -6.81 -12.02
N THR A 395 1.36 -8.07 -11.93
CA THR A 395 1.89 -8.70 -10.70
C THR A 395 3.12 -9.54 -11.02
N ASP A 396 4.04 -9.64 -10.05
CA ASP A 396 5.22 -10.51 -10.10
C ASP A 396 4.87 -11.97 -9.84
N PHE A 397 3.71 -12.24 -9.22
CA PHE A 397 3.25 -13.59 -8.91
C PHE A 397 2.55 -14.20 -10.13
N ILE A 398 3.29 -14.97 -10.94
CA ILE A 398 2.74 -15.65 -12.10
C ILE A 398 2.07 -16.95 -11.66
N SER A 399 0.77 -17.06 -11.84
CA SER A 399 -0.02 -18.23 -11.42
C SER A 399 0.32 -19.46 -12.27
N ILE A 400 0.82 -20.53 -11.65
CA ILE A 400 1.07 -21.82 -12.32
C ILE A 400 -0.25 -22.56 -12.57
N TYR A 401 -1.17 -22.48 -11.59
CA TYR A 401 -2.47 -23.14 -11.63
C TYR A 401 -3.58 -22.12 -11.84
N LYS A 402 -4.51 -22.38 -12.78
CA LYS A 402 -5.65 -21.49 -13.06
C LYS A 402 -6.55 -21.22 -11.85
N TYR A 403 -6.62 -22.16 -10.90
CA TYR A 403 -7.47 -22.06 -9.71
C TYR A 403 -6.86 -21.22 -8.59
N LEU A 404 -5.61 -20.81 -8.71
CA LEU A 404 -4.92 -20.03 -7.68
C LEU A 404 -4.69 -18.60 -8.19
N PRO A 405 -5.55 -17.64 -7.80
CA PRO A 405 -5.42 -16.27 -8.26
C PRO A 405 -4.12 -15.61 -7.77
N SER A 406 -3.41 -14.93 -8.66
CA SER A 406 -2.25 -14.09 -8.33
C SER A 406 -2.59 -12.90 -7.42
N SER A 407 -3.87 -12.61 -7.20
CA SER A 407 -4.30 -11.61 -6.22
C SER A 407 -4.06 -12.02 -4.76
N ILE A 408 -3.96 -13.33 -4.45
CA ILE A 408 -3.82 -13.81 -3.07
C ILE A 408 -2.45 -13.42 -2.47
N PRO A 409 -1.30 -13.74 -3.10
CA PRO A 409 -0.01 -13.32 -2.58
C PRO A 409 0.13 -11.81 -2.49
N ASP A 410 -0.39 -11.07 -3.48
CA ASP A 410 -0.42 -9.61 -3.45
C ASP A 410 -1.19 -9.08 -2.23
N ALA A 411 -2.36 -9.65 -1.95
CA ALA A 411 -3.20 -9.26 -0.82
C ALA A 411 -2.51 -9.54 0.52
N ILE A 412 -1.87 -10.71 0.66
CA ILE A 412 -1.15 -11.07 1.88
C ILE A 412 0.07 -10.18 2.07
N THR A 413 0.85 -9.94 1.01
CA THR A 413 2.01 -9.03 1.03
C THR A 413 1.58 -7.64 1.46
N LYS A 414 0.51 -7.12 0.85
CA LYS A 414 -0.05 -5.82 1.17
C LYS A 414 -0.53 -5.75 2.61
N LEU A 415 -1.26 -6.75 3.10
CA LEU A 415 -1.70 -6.81 4.49
C LEU A 415 -0.50 -6.84 5.46
N CYS A 416 0.55 -7.60 5.14
CA CYS A 416 1.76 -7.65 5.97
C CYS A 416 2.47 -6.28 6.01
N HIS A 417 2.60 -5.58 4.87
CA HIS A 417 3.15 -4.22 4.84
C HIS A 417 2.33 -3.25 5.70
N PHE A 418 0.99 -3.32 5.61
CA PHE A 418 0.12 -2.52 6.47
C PHE A 418 0.37 -2.85 7.94
N ILE A 419 0.35 -4.13 8.34
CA ILE A 419 0.62 -4.55 9.72
C ILE A 419 1.98 -4.04 10.20
N THR A 420 3.04 -4.14 9.39
CA THR A 420 4.36 -3.63 9.73
C THR A 420 4.34 -2.14 10.05
N ILE A 421 3.80 -1.31 9.15
CA ILE A 421 3.82 0.15 9.28
C ILE A 421 2.91 0.60 10.42
N PHE A 422 1.66 0.14 10.44
CA PHE A 422 0.66 0.58 11.42
C PHE A 422 0.93 0.03 12.81
N SER A 423 1.41 -1.20 12.95
CA SER A 423 1.76 -1.74 14.27
C SER A 423 2.95 -1.00 14.87
N PHE A 424 3.97 -0.68 14.07
CA PHE A 424 5.10 0.14 14.52
C PHE A 424 4.66 1.56 14.88
N GLY A 425 3.84 2.20 14.03
CA GLY A 425 3.26 3.51 14.31
C GLY A 425 2.41 3.52 15.59
N PHE A 426 1.57 2.50 15.79
CA PHE A 426 0.76 2.36 17.00
C PHE A 426 1.64 2.21 18.26
N ALA A 427 2.76 1.49 18.16
CA ALA A 427 3.73 1.40 19.26
C ALA A 427 4.40 2.75 19.57
N ILE A 428 4.79 3.51 18.54
CA ILE A 428 5.38 4.86 18.68
C ILE A 428 4.39 5.83 19.33
N VAL A 429 3.14 5.86 18.87
CA VAL A 429 2.14 6.79 19.41
C VAL A 429 1.83 6.47 20.87
N ASN A 430 1.70 5.18 21.23
CA ASN A 430 1.40 4.78 22.60
C ASN A 430 2.58 4.99 23.57
N ILE A 431 3.83 4.98 23.13
CA ILE A 431 4.98 5.22 24.01
C ILE A 431 5.23 6.71 24.29
N ILE A 432 4.71 7.63 23.46
CA ILE A 432 4.83 9.08 23.70
C ILE A 432 4.06 9.47 24.97
N PRO A 433 4.65 10.27 25.89
CA PRO A 433 3.98 10.72 27.10
C PRO A 433 2.88 11.74 26.76
N CYS A 434 1.71 11.24 26.39
CA CYS A 434 0.55 12.01 25.96
C CYS A 434 -0.69 11.53 26.74
N PHE A 435 -1.63 12.44 27.01
CA PHE A 435 -2.85 12.08 27.74
C PHE A 435 -3.62 10.95 27.03
N TYR A 436 -4.12 10.01 27.83
CA TYR A 436 -4.87 8.81 27.40
C TYR A 436 -4.06 7.71 26.71
N PHE A 437 -2.75 7.90 26.51
CA PHE A 437 -1.84 6.88 25.98
C PHE A 437 -1.02 6.24 27.11
N ASP A 438 -0.48 5.04 26.86
CA ASP A 438 0.36 4.33 27.83
C ASP A 438 1.55 5.16 28.32
N GLY A 439 2.14 5.95 27.42
CA GLY A 439 3.31 6.78 27.69
C GLY A 439 3.11 7.71 28.89
N GLN A 440 1.89 8.18 29.17
CA GLN A 440 1.56 8.96 30.38
C GLN A 440 1.82 8.14 31.65
N TYR A 441 1.35 6.90 31.69
CA TYR A 441 1.51 6.03 32.85
C TYR A 441 2.95 5.50 32.95
N ILE A 442 3.60 5.25 31.80
CA ILE A 442 5.00 4.84 31.73
C ILE A 442 5.90 5.95 32.29
N ILE A 443 5.75 7.20 31.84
CA ILE A 443 6.57 8.30 32.34
C ILE A 443 6.33 8.55 33.82
N ARG A 444 5.10 8.39 34.31
CA ARG A 444 4.79 8.46 35.74
C ARG A 444 5.57 7.40 36.53
N ALA A 445 5.52 6.14 36.11
CA ALA A 445 6.23 5.05 36.80
C ALA A 445 7.76 5.17 36.70
N VAL A 446 8.30 5.61 35.55
CA VAL A 446 9.73 5.92 35.39
C VAL A 446 10.15 7.06 36.33
N THR A 447 9.38 8.15 36.37
CA THR A 447 9.66 9.31 37.21
C THR A 447 9.66 8.93 38.70
N GLU A 448 8.71 8.10 39.12
CA GLU A 448 8.69 7.52 40.47
C GLU A 448 9.99 6.77 40.76
N LEU A 449 10.39 5.80 39.93
CA LEU A 449 11.59 4.99 40.17
C LEU A 449 12.90 5.79 40.16
N VAL A 450 13.02 6.75 39.26
CA VAL A 450 14.26 7.54 39.09
C VAL A 450 14.39 8.61 40.19
N LEU A 451 13.28 9.26 40.55
CA LEU A 451 13.30 10.39 41.48
C LEU A 451 13.02 10.00 42.93
N ILE A 452 12.56 8.79 43.26
CA ILE A 452 12.23 8.39 44.64
C ILE A 452 13.38 8.64 45.64
N LYS A 453 14.63 8.46 45.21
CA LYS A 453 15.82 8.70 46.05
C LYS A 453 16.20 10.17 46.20
N LYS A 454 15.86 11.02 45.22
CA LYS A 454 16.27 12.44 45.16
C LYS A 454 15.17 13.39 45.63
N VAL A 455 13.91 13.03 45.38
CA VAL A 455 12.73 13.84 45.66
C VAL A 455 11.76 12.98 46.46
N PRO A 456 11.80 13.02 47.81
CA PRO A 456 10.96 12.17 48.65
C PRO A 456 9.48 12.55 48.55
N ILE A 457 9.17 13.79 48.18
CA ILE A 457 7.81 14.32 48.06
C ILE A 457 7.13 13.76 46.80
N ALA A 458 6.10 12.93 46.99
CA ALA A 458 5.35 12.31 45.89
C ALA A 458 4.63 13.31 44.98
N SER A 459 4.08 14.40 45.54
CA SER A 459 3.40 15.43 44.76
C SER A 459 4.33 16.11 43.74
N VAL A 460 5.60 16.32 44.10
CA VAL A 460 6.60 16.90 43.19
C VAL A 460 6.93 15.93 42.05
N ARG A 461 7.07 14.63 42.33
CA ARG A 461 7.30 13.60 41.29
C ARG A 461 6.11 13.51 40.33
N HIS A 462 4.88 13.54 40.85
CA HIS A 462 3.67 13.58 40.04
C HIS A 462 3.59 14.86 39.18
N ALA A 463 3.93 16.02 39.75
CA ALA A 463 4.00 17.28 39.00
C ALA A 463 5.00 17.21 37.84
N VAL A 464 6.19 16.64 38.06
CA VAL A 464 7.19 16.43 36.98
C VAL A 464 6.61 15.56 35.86
N SER A 465 6.01 14.41 36.21
CA SER A 465 5.41 13.52 35.20
C SER A 465 4.25 14.18 34.44
N LEU A 466 3.48 15.03 35.11
CA LEU A 466 2.39 15.80 34.51
C LEU A 466 2.93 16.84 33.53
N CYS A 467 3.98 17.59 33.89
CA CYS A 467 4.63 18.55 33.01
C CYS A 467 5.16 17.88 31.72
N ILE A 468 5.78 16.70 31.84
CA ILE A 468 6.26 15.94 30.67
C ILE A 468 5.07 15.48 29.80
N THR A 469 3.98 15.04 30.42
CA THR A 469 2.76 14.62 29.70
C THR A 469 2.09 15.78 28.97
N ILE A 470 2.03 16.96 29.59
CA ILE A 470 1.52 18.19 28.97
C ILE A 470 2.39 18.56 27.76
N PHE A 471 3.72 18.52 27.92
CA PHE A 471 4.64 18.78 26.82
C PHE A 471 4.45 17.80 25.65
N GLY A 472 4.40 16.49 25.93
CA GLY A 472 4.19 15.48 24.90
C GLY A 472 2.83 15.61 24.20
N SER A 473 1.78 15.98 24.93
CA SER A 473 0.45 16.25 24.35
C SER A 473 0.46 17.49 23.46
N ALA A 474 1.08 18.59 23.90
CA ALA A 474 1.24 19.80 23.09
C ALA A 474 2.06 19.52 21.83
N MET A 475 3.15 18.76 21.95
CA MET A 475 3.98 18.33 20.82
C MET A 475 3.16 17.53 19.80
N LEU A 476 2.36 16.56 20.24
CA LEU A 476 1.54 15.74 19.34
C LEU A 476 0.43 16.55 18.66
N ILE A 477 -0.18 17.52 19.36
CA ILE A 477 -1.13 18.47 18.77
C ILE A 477 -0.44 19.32 17.69
N ILE A 478 0.73 19.88 17.98
CA ILE A 478 1.50 20.67 17.00
C ILE A 478 1.85 19.81 15.79
N TYR A 479 2.29 18.58 16.00
CA TYR A 479 2.57 17.63 14.93
C TYR A 479 1.35 17.41 14.02
N LEU A 480 0.18 17.13 14.58
CA LEU A 480 -1.06 16.95 13.81
C LEU A 480 -1.43 18.21 13.04
N VAL A 481 -1.31 19.39 13.67
CA VAL A 481 -1.61 20.68 13.03
C VAL A 481 -0.66 20.93 11.85
N VAL A 482 0.65 20.78 12.05
CA VAL A 482 1.65 20.96 10.99
C VAL A 482 1.38 19.99 9.84
N MET A 483 1.13 18.70 10.13
CA MET A 483 0.83 17.71 9.10
C MET A 483 -0.42 18.07 8.30
N ILE A 484 -1.47 18.58 8.97
CA ILE A 484 -2.66 19.03 8.27
C ILE A 484 -2.34 20.17 7.30
N PHE A 485 -1.55 21.15 7.72
CA PHE A 485 -1.20 22.30 6.89
C PHE A 485 -0.16 22.02 5.80
N THR A 486 0.69 21.01 5.95
CA THR A 486 1.71 20.67 4.94
C THR A 486 1.23 19.69 3.88
N VAL A 487 0.17 18.91 4.17
CA VAL A 487 -0.40 17.94 3.23
C VAL A 487 -1.60 18.53 2.46
N THR A 488 -2.12 19.70 2.89
CA THR A 488 -2.96 20.59 2.06
C THR A 488 -2.09 21.48 1.20
#